data_AF-A0A449A900-F1
#
_entry.id   AF-A0A449A900-F1
#
_cell.length_a   1.000
_cell.length_b   1.000
_cell.length_c   1.000
_cell.angle_alpha   90.00
_cell.angle_beta   90.00
_cell.angle_gamma   90.00
#
_symmetry.space_group_name_H-M   'P 1'
#
loop_
_entity.id
_entity.type
_entity.pdbx_description
1 polymer ?
#
loop_
_entity_poly.entity_id
_entity_poly.type
_entity_poly.pdbx_seq_one_letter_code
_entity_poly.pdbx_strand_id
1 'polypeptide(L)'
;MNKFANFMLDTNAGAENIKSNLESIANTVQQYINIILGAFAGILTIVIIIITAISFFKAGKTDNEEVRQTQIKRIKWVGIFLIAVIILWALSPLLMTMIRNFAEIKAS
;
A
#
# COMPACT_ATOMS: atom_id res chain seq x y z
N MET A 1 -15.93 50.47 -6.13
CA MET A 1 -14.76 49.55 -6.21
C MET A 1 -14.79 48.44 -5.15
N ASN A 2 -15.45 48.61 -4.00
CA ASN A 2 -15.45 47.60 -2.91
C ASN A 2 -16.22 46.29 -3.20
N LYS A 3 -17.22 46.31 -4.10
CA LYS A 3 -17.98 45.08 -4.45
C LYS A 3 -17.17 44.09 -5.30
N PHE A 4 -16.30 44.59 -6.18
CA PHE A 4 -15.43 43.74 -7.00
C PHE A 4 -14.30 43.10 -6.16
N ALA A 5 -13.73 43.87 -5.22
CA ALA A 5 -12.75 43.34 -4.27
C ALA A 5 -13.36 42.25 -3.36
N ASN A 6 -14.56 42.46 -2.83
CA ASN A 6 -15.25 41.44 -2.04
C ASN A 6 -15.63 40.19 -2.86
N PHE A 7 -16.06 40.34 -4.12
CA PHE A 7 -16.36 39.20 -4.99
C PHE A 7 -15.12 38.34 -5.29
N MET A 8 -13.94 38.96 -5.51
CA MET A 8 -12.70 38.21 -5.70
C MET A 8 -12.21 37.54 -4.42
N LEU A 9 -12.41 38.15 -3.24
CA LEU A 9 -12.11 37.53 -1.95
C LEU A 9 -13.02 36.33 -1.67
N ASP A 10 -14.31 36.41 -1.98
CA ASP A 10 -15.28 35.34 -1.77
C ASP A 10 -15.06 34.16 -2.74
N THR A 11 -14.65 34.46 -3.98
CA THR A 11 -14.29 33.43 -4.98
C THR A 11 -12.99 32.72 -4.61
N ASN A 12 -11.98 33.46 -4.11
CA ASN A 12 -10.73 32.86 -3.64
C ASN A 12 -10.94 32.05 -2.35
N ALA A 13 -11.74 32.55 -1.40
CA ALA A 13 -12.12 31.80 -0.20
C ALA A 13 -12.92 30.53 -0.57
N GLY A 14 -13.84 30.61 -1.53
CA GLY A 14 -14.56 29.45 -2.06
C GLY A 14 -13.62 28.42 -2.71
N ALA A 15 -12.65 28.87 -3.50
CA ALA A 15 -11.67 28.00 -4.14
C ALA A 15 -10.70 27.35 -3.13
N GLU A 16 -10.23 28.10 -2.13
CA GLU A 16 -9.40 27.58 -1.03
C GLU A 16 -10.16 26.56 -0.18
N ASN A 17 -11.43 26.83 0.12
CA ASN A 17 -12.29 25.89 0.88
C ASN A 17 -12.54 24.60 0.09
N ILE A 18 -12.75 24.68 -1.23
CA ILE A 18 -12.89 23.50 -2.09
C ILE A 18 -11.58 22.70 -2.13
N LYS A 19 -10.43 23.35 -2.32
CA LYS A 19 -9.13 22.68 -2.33
C LYS A 19 -8.82 21.98 -1.00
N SER A 20 -9.06 22.67 0.12
CA SER A 20 -8.87 22.12 1.46
C SER A 20 -9.76 20.89 1.71
N ASN A 21 -11.03 20.96 1.29
CA ASN A 21 -11.95 19.83 1.42
C ASN A 21 -11.53 18.63 0.55
N LEU A 22 -11.06 18.86 -0.69
CA LEU A 22 -10.54 17.79 -1.55
C LEU A 22 -9.26 17.16 -0.99
N GLU A 23 -8.32 17.96 -0.47
CA GLU A 23 -7.10 17.44 0.17
C GLU A 23 -7.43 16.62 1.42
N SER A 24 -8.39 17.07 2.22
CA SER A 24 -8.87 16.33 3.40
C SER A 24 -9.45 14.97 3.00
N ILE A 25 -10.32 14.92 1.98
CA ILE A 25 -10.90 13.66 1.47
C ILE A 25 -9.79 12.74 0.93
N ALA A 26 -8.85 13.27 0.15
CA ALA A 26 -7.75 12.49 -0.40
C ALA A 26 -6.87 11.88 0.70
N ASN A 27 -6.58 12.64 1.76
CA ASN A 27 -5.82 12.17 2.91
C ASN A 27 -6.57 11.08 3.68
N THR A 28 -7.88 11.23 3.89
CA THR A 28 -8.71 10.21 4.54
C THR A 28 -8.75 8.91 3.73
N VAL A 29 -8.92 9.00 2.40
CA VAL A 29 -8.88 7.82 1.51
C VAL A 29 -7.52 7.14 1.58
N GLN A 30 -6.42 7.90 1.55
CA GLN A 30 -5.08 7.36 1.68
C GLN A 30 -4.85 6.66 3.02
N GLN A 31 -5.40 7.21 4.10
CA GLN A 31 -5.35 6.60 5.42
C GLN A 31 -6.09 5.25 5.44
N TYR A 32 -7.29 5.17 4.88
CA TYR A 32 -8.04 3.92 4.80
C TYR A 32 -7.33 2.86 3.93
N ILE A 33 -6.75 3.27 2.80
CA ILE A 33 -5.95 2.37 1.96
C ILE A 33 -4.77 1.81 2.75
N ASN A 34 -4.04 2.65 3.49
CA ASN A 34 -2.92 2.22 4.30
C ASN A 34 -3.34 1.28 5.44
N ILE A 35 -4.47 1.54 6.10
CA ILE A 35 -5.00 0.69 7.16
C ILE A 35 -5.38 -0.69 6.60
N ILE A 36 -6.11 -0.73 5.49
CA ILE A 36 -6.55 -1.97 4.86
C ILE A 36 -5.34 -2.77 4.37
N LEU A 37 -4.41 -2.13 3.64
CA LEU A 37 -3.18 -2.78 3.18
C LEU A 37 -2.33 -3.29 4.35
N GLY A 38 -2.21 -2.50 5.43
CA GLY A 38 -1.48 -2.89 6.63
C GLY A 38 -2.12 -4.09 7.34
N ALA A 39 -3.45 -4.12 7.45
CA ALA A 39 -4.18 -5.24 8.06
C ALA A 39 -4.02 -6.53 7.23
N PHE A 40 -4.16 -6.45 5.90
CA PHE A 40 -3.93 -7.60 5.02
C PHE A 40 -2.47 -8.05 5.07
N ALA A 41 -1.50 -7.14 5.07
CA ALA A 41 -0.09 -7.46 5.19
C ALA A 41 0.23 -8.15 6.52
N GLY A 42 -0.37 -7.70 7.63
CA GLY A 42 -0.22 -8.32 8.94
C GLY A 42 -0.72 -9.78 8.97
N ILE A 43 -1.94 -10.02 8.47
CA ILE A 43 -2.51 -11.39 8.39
C ILE A 43 -1.64 -12.27 7.49
N LEU A 44 -1.24 -11.75 6.34
CA LEU A 44 -0.46 -12.47 5.35
C LEU A 44 0.94 -12.83 5.88
N THR A 45 1.55 -11.94 6.66
CA THR A 45 2.83 -12.20 7.37
C THR A 45 2.68 -13.34 8.36
N ILE A 46 1.62 -13.35 9.17
CA ILE A 46 1.35 -14.43 10.15
C ILE A 46 1.22 -15.79 9.43
N VAL A 47 0.46 -15.85 8.34
CA VAL A 47 0.29 -17.08 7.55
C VAL A 47 1.64 -17.58 7.01
N ILE A 48 2.48 -16.68 6.52
CA ILE A 48 3.82 -17.05 6.02
C ILE A 48 4.71 -17.57 7.14
N ILE A 49 4.70 -16.95 8.32
CA ILE A 49 5.46 -17.43 9.49
C ILE A 49 5.04 -18.86 9.84
N ILE A 50 3.73 -19.14 9.86
CA ILE A 50 3.20 -20.48 10.15
C ILE A 50 3.67 -21.49 9.10
N ILE A 51 3.52 -21.18 7.81
CA ILE A 51 3.95 -22.08 6.71
C ILE A 51 5.46 -22.34 6.79
N THR A 52 6.25 -21.29 7.01
CA THR A 52 7.70 -21.39 7.12
C THR A 52 8.09 -22.24 8.31
N ALA A 53 7.50 -22.01 9.49
CA ALA A 53 7.74 -22.82 10.68
C ALA A 53 7.40 -24.29 10.46
N ILE A 54 6.21 -24.59 9.91
CA ILE A 54 5.79 -25.97 9.62
C ILE A 54 6.76 -26.64 8.63
N SER A 55 7.12 -25.95 7.54
CA SER A 55 8.06 -26.51 6.56
C SER A 55 9.46 -26.69 7.13
N PHE A 56 9.92 -25.80 8.01
CA PHE A 56 11.22 -25.93 8.69
C PHE A 56 11.23 -27.13 9.64
N PHE A 57 10.19 -27.29 10.47
CA PHE A 57 10.03 -28.44 11.34
C PHE A 57 9.91 -29.76 10.57
N LYS A 58 9.18 -29.77 9.45
CA LYS A 58 8.98 -30.97 8.62
C LYS A 58 10.22 -31.35 7.83
N ALA A 59 11.00 -30.36 7.37
CA ALA A 59 12.29 -30.58 6.72
C ALA A 59 13.35 -31.10 7.71
N GLY A 60 13.34 -30.64 8.96
CA GLY A 60 14.29 -31.09 10.00
C GLY A 60 14.02 -32.49 10.55
N LYS A 61 12.80 -33.03 10.40
CA LYS A 61 12.41 -34.38 10.87
C LYS A 61 12.37 -35.46 9.78
N THR A 62 12.68 -35.11 8.55
CA THR A 62 12.56 -36.00 7.39
C THR A 62 13.94 -36.55 7.02
N ASP A 63 14.09 -37.89 7.04
CA ASP A 63 15.29 -38.58 6.54
C ASP A 63 15.24 -38.85 5.02
N ASN A 64 14.10 -38.57 4.39
CA ASN A 64 13.91 -38.70 2.95
C ASN A 64 14.35 -37.43 2.21
N GLU A 65 15.47 -37.52 1.48
CA GLU A 65 16.10 -36.41 0.76
C GLU A 65 15.13 -35.73 -0.24
N GLU A 66 14.26 -36.48 -0.94
CA GLU A 66 13.32 -35.92 -1.92
C GLU A 66 12.25 -35.02 -1.27
N VAL A 67 11.75 -35.45 -0.11
CA VAL A 67 10.76 -34.70 0.68
C VAL A 67 11.42 -33.45 1.27
N ARG A 68 12.68 -33.55 1.70
CA ARG A 68 13.47 -32.42 2.22
C ARG A 68 13.68 -31.34 1.15
N GLN A 69 14.10 -31.71 -0.06
CA GLN A 69 14.29 -30.77 -1.18
C GLN A 69 12.99 -30.07 -1.59
N THR A 70 11.87 -30.80 -1.58
CA THR A 70 10.55 -30.24 -1.91
C THR A 70 10.11 -29.19 -0.87
N GLN A 71 10.32 -29.46 0.43
CA GLN A 71 10.03 -28.50 1.51
C GLN A 71 10.90 -27.23 1.40
N ILE A 72 12.21 -27.39 1.13
CA ILE A 72 13.14 -26.26 0.96
C ILE A 72 12.75 -25.40 -0.25
N LYS A 73 12.36 -26.03 -1.36
CA LYS A 73 11.88 -25.30 -2.55
C LYS A 73 10.63 -24.49 -2.24
N ARG A 74 9.71 -25.02 -1.43
CA ARG A 74 8.51 -24.32 -0.95
C ARG A 74 8.87 -23.11 -0.09
N ILE A 75 9.79 -23.26 0.86
CA ILE A 75 10.29 -22.16 1.70
C ILE A 75 10.92 -21.05 0.85
N LYS A 76 11.73 -21.40 -0.15
CA LYS A 76 12.34 -20.42 -1.08
C LYS A 76 11.27 -19.63 -1.84
N TRP A 77 10.25 -20.30 -2.36
CA TRP A 77 9.14 -19.64 -3.05
C TRP A 77 8.33 -18.72 -2.14
N VAL A 78 8.07 -19.15 -0.90
CA VAL A 78 7.41 -18.31 0.11
C VAL A 78 8.24 -17.08 0.45
N GLY A 79 9.56 -17.22 0.59
CA GLY A 79 10.48 -16.09 0.80
C GLY A 79 10.50 -15.10 -0.37
N ILE A 80 10.56 -15.59 -1.61
CA ILE A 80 10.49 -14.76 -2.82
C ILE A 80 9.15 -14.01 -2.90
N PHE A 81 8.05 -14.69 -2.58
CA PHE A 81 6.72 -14.08 -2.54
C PHE A 81 6.64 -12.95 -1.51
N LEU A 82 7.23 -13.14 -0.33
CA LEU A 82 7.27 -12.13 0.72
C LEU A 82 8.05 -10.88 0.28
N ILE A 83 9.21 -11.08 -0.36
CA ILE A 83 10.00 -9.98 -0.94
C ILE A 83 9.20 -9.25 -2.02
N ALA A 84 8.50 -9.97 -2.90
CA ALA A 84 7.66 -9.37 -3.93
C ALA A 84 6.52 -8.52 -3.35
N VAL A 85 5.87 -8.99 -2.27
CA VAL A 85 4.82 -8.24 -1.57
C VAL A 85 5.38 -6.97 -0.92
N ILE A 86 6.56 -7.03 -0.30
CA ILE A 86 7.22 -5.86 0.28
C ILE A 86 7.55 -4.83 -0.81
N ILE A 87 8.06 -5.28 -1.96
CA ILE A 87 8.37 -4.40 -3.09
C ILE A 87 7.08 -3.73 -3.60
N LEU A 88 6.01 -4.50 -3.82
CA LEU A 88 4.71 -3.96 -4.22
C LEU A 88 4.16 -2.94 -3.20
N TRP A 89 4.34 -3.19 -1.91
CA TRP A 89 3.94 -2.26 -0.86
C TRP A 89 4.77 -0.97 -0.89
N ALA A 90 6.08 -1.07 -1.09
CA ALA A 90 6.98 0.09 -1.23
C ALA A 90 6.69 0.93 -2.49
N LEU A 91 6.00 0.37 -3.49
CA LEU A 91 5.55 1.09 -4.69
C LEU A 91 4.19 1.81 -4.49
N SER A 92 3.47 1.55 -3.40
CA SER A 92 2.18 2.21 -3.11
C SER A 92 2.26 3.75 -3.08
N PRO A 93 3.31 4.39 -2.52
CA PRO A 93 3.50 5.83 -2.60
C PRO A 93 3.73 6.34 -4.02
N LEU A 94 4.41 5.55 -4.87
CA LEU A 94 4.68 5.87 -6.26
C LEU A 94 3.38 5.96 -7.07
N LEU A 95 2.44 5.04 -6.84
CA LEU A 95 1.11 5.09 -7.44
C LEU A 95 0.33 6.36 -7.03
N MET A 96 0.42 6.75 -5.75
CA MET A 96 -0.23 7.98 -5.28
C MET A 96 0.40 9.24 -5.88
N THR A 97 1.72 9.22 -6.08
CA THR A 97 2.43 10.31 -6.77
C THR A 97 1.98 10.40 -8.23
N MET A 98 1.82 9.26 -8.91
CA MET A 98 1.30 9.23 -10.29
C MET A 98 -0.13 9.75 -10.37
N ILE A 99 -1.03 9.36 -9.45
CA ILE A 99 -2.41 9.85 -9.43
C ILE A 99 -2.46 11.36 -9.23
N ARG A 100 -1.62 11.91 -8.33
CA ARG A 100 -1.51 13.37 -8.13
C ARG A 100 -1.03 14.07 -9.41
N ASN A 101 0.00 13.55 -10.06
CA ASN A 101 0.51 14.12 -11.32
C ASN A 101 -0.54 14.07 -12.44
N PHE A 102 -1.30 12.99 -12.57
CA PHE A 102 -2.40 12.90 -13.54
C PHE A 102 -3.54 13.89 -13.23
N ALA A 103 -3.85 14.10 -11.95
CA ALA A 103 -4.86 15.08 -11.55
C ALA A 103 -4.42 16.53 -11.87
N GLU A 104 -3.13 16.85 -11.70
CA GLU A 104 -2.57 18.16 -12.08
C GLU A 104 -2.60 18.40 -13.60
N ILE A 105 -2.25 17.38 -14.41
CA ILE A 105 -2.29 17.48 -15.89
C ILE A 105 -3.71 17.73 -16.42
N LYS A 106 -4.73 17.18 -15.76
CA LYS A 106 -6.13 17.40 -16.17
C LYS A 106 -6.69 18.75 -15.72
N ALA A 107 -6.01 19.43 -14.80
CA ALA A 107 -6.41 20.72 -14.25
C ALA A 107 -5.71 21.92 -14.93
N SER A 108 -4.67 21.69 -15.76
CA SER A 108 -4.04 22.68 -16.64
C SER A 108 -4.68 22.70 -18.03
#